data_AF-A0A6G2D5G7-F1
#
_entry.id   AF-A0A6G2D5G7-F1
#
_cell.length_a   1.000
_cell.length_b   1.000
_cell.length_c   1.000
_cell.angle_alpha   90.00
_cell.angle_beta   90.00
_cell.angle_gamma   90.00
#
_symmetry.space_group_name_H-M   'P 1'
#
loop_
_entity.id
_entity.type
_entity.pdbx_description
1 polymer ?
#
loop_
_entity_poly.entity_id
_entity_poly.type
_entity_poly.pdbx_seq_one_letter_code
_entity_poly.pdbx_strand_id
1 'polypeptide(L)'
;YNTYLRDRYASLKDSNKDLSYIESPEYSDMELFLTVAKELGIEVEVIIFPVNGKWNDYTGVSREMREETYKKIENIAKNHGATVLNYGNKEYEDYFLFDVMHVGVKGWMEVEKELYKFANETN
;
A
#
# COMPACT_ATOMS: atom_id res chain seq x y z
N TYR A 1 -17.47 -8.83 3.23
CA TYR A 1 -18.68 -8.42 2.48
C TYR A 1 -19.94 -8.31 3.37
N ASN A 2 -20.47 -9.43 3.91
CA ASN A 2 -21.76 -9.43 4.63
C ASN A 2 -21.85 -8.45 5.82
N THR A 3 -20.78 -8.33 6.61
CA THR A 3 -20.78 -7.51 7.83
C THR A 3 -20.70 -6.01 7.56
N TYR A 4 -19.85 -5.59 6.62
CA TYR A 4 -19.47 -4.18 6.47
C TYR A 4 -19.98 -3.52 5.19
N LEU A 5 -20.27 -4.30 4.14
CA LEU A 5 -20.54 -3.76 2.81
C LEU A 5 -21.97 -4.02 2.34
N ARG A 6 -22.50 -5.23 2.55
CA ARG A 6 -23.75 -5.69 1.90
C ARG A 6 -24.91 -4.71 2.08
N ASP A 7 -25.21 -4.31 3.32
CA ASP A 7 -26.42 -3.54 3.63
C ASP A 7 -26.31 -2.06 3.20
N ARG A 8 -25.08 -1.58 2.96
CA ARG A 8 -24.80 -0.20 2.51
C ARG A 8 -24.23 -0.14 1.09
N TYR A 9 -24.11 -1.27 0.39
CA TYR A 9 -23.32 -1.39 -0.83
C TYR A 9 -23.69 -0.31 -1.85
N ALA A 10 -25.00 -0.17 -2.16
CA ALA A 10 -25.50 0.83 -3.09
C ALA A 10 -25.14 2.28 -2.71
N SER A 11 -25.07 2.60 -1.42
CA SER A 11 -24.71 3.95 -0.92
C SER A 11 -23.22 4.24 -1.00
N LEU A 12 -22.37 3.22 -1.19
CA LEU A 12 -20.92 3.36 -1.27
C LEU A 12 -20.45 3.67 -2.69
N LYS A 13 -21.34 3.62 -3.68
CA LYS A 13 -21.00 4.03 -5.04
C LYS A 13 -20.63 5.51 -5.05
N ASP A 14 -19.45 5.82 -5.58
CA ASP A 14 -18.87 7.17 -5.67
C ASP A 14 -18.72 7.91 -4.32
N SER A 15 -18.80 7.20 -3.18
CA SER A 15 -18.75 7.81 -1.85
C SER A 15 -17.38 8.42 -1.50
N ASN A 16 -16.33 8.03 -2.21
CA ASN A 16 -14.94 8.41 -1.99
C ASN A 16 -14.34 9.19 -3.17
N LYS A 17 -15.17 9.73 -4.08
CA LYS A 17 -14.71 10.45 -5.29
C LYS A 17 -13.78 11.64 -5.02
N ASP A 18 -13.95 12.28 -3.87
CA ASP A 18 -13.18 13.46 -3.45
C ASP A 18 -12.05 13.09 -2.47
N LEU A 19 -11.84 11.78 -2.22
CA LEU A 19 -10.78 11.29 -1.34
C LEU A 19 -9.41 11.43 -2.01
N SER A 20 -8.45 11.95 -1.26
CA SER A 20 -7.07 12.07 -1.70
C SER A 20 -6.12 11.70 -0.57
N TYR A 21 -5.09 10.92 -0.91
CA TYR A 21 -3.97 10.58 -0.02
C TYR A 21 -2.69 11.33 -0.39
N ILE A 22 -2.77 12.28 -1.33
CA ILE A 22 -1.60 13.02 -1.82
C ILE A 22 -1.05 13.94 -0.75
N GLU A 23 -1.92 14.60 0.01
CA GLU A 23 -1.54 15.47 1.12
C GLU A 23 -1.97 14.85 2.44
N SER A 24 -1.00 14.51 3.29
CA SER A 24 -1.24 13.86 4.58
C SER A 24 -0.10 14.16 5.55
N PRO A 25 -0.39 14.41 6.85
CA PRO A 25 0.65 14.51 7.87
C PRO A 25 1.43 13.18 8.05
N GLU A 26 0.84 12.05 7.65
CA GLU A 26 1.46 10.72 7.77
C GLU A 26 2.79 10.61 7.00
N TYR A 27 2.98 11.43 5.94
CA TYR A 27 4.26 11.46 5.24
C TYR A 27 5.40 11.98 6.14
N SER A 28 5.11 12.98 6.97
CA SER A 28 6.10 13.49 7.94
C SER A 28 6.41 12.45 9.02
N ASP A 29 5.40 11.68 9.45
CA ASP A 29 5.59 10.61 10.42
C ASP A 29 6.41 9.45 9.84
N MET A 30 6.18 9.09 8.57
CA MET A 30 6.99 8.12 7.83
C MET A 30 8.45 8.58 7.67
N GLU A 31 8.67 9.85 7.30
CA GLU A 31 10.03 10.43 7.21
C GLU A 31 10.75 10.40 8.56
N LEU A 32 10.05 10.71 9.66
CA LEU A 32 10.61 10.62 11.00
C LEU A 32 11.04 9.19 11.34
N PHE A 33 10.20 8.20 11.07
CA PHE A 33 10.54 6.79 11.28
C PHE A 33 11.79 6.38 10.50
N LEU A 34 11.84 6.70 9.20
CA LEU A 34 12.96 6.33 8.33
C LEU A 34 14.25 7.06 8.72
N THR A 35 14.15 8.30 9.18
CA THR A 35 15.29 9.07 9.71
C THR A 35 15.89 8.38 10.93
N VAL A 36 15.05 8.02 11.91
CA VAL A 36 15.51 7.34 13.13
C VAL A 36 16.09 5.96 12.80
N ALA A 37 15.45 5.18 11.92
CA ALA A 37 15.96 3.88 11.51
C ALA A 37 17.36 4.00 10.88
N LYS A 38 17.55 4.99 10.00
CA LYS A 38 18.85 5.29 9.39
C LYS A 38 19.91 5.71 10.40
N GLU A 39 19.58 6.59 11.35
CA GLU A 39 20.50 7.02 12.42
C GLU A 39 20.93 5.87 13.32
N LEU A 40 20.07 4.88 13.51
CA LEU A 40 20.35 3.66 14.27
C LEU A 40 21.05 2.57 13.45
N GLY A 41 21.30 2.79 12.16
CA GLY A 41 21.89 1.79 11.26
C GLY A 41 20.99 0.58 10.99
N ILE A 42 19.67 0.76 11.10
CA ILE A 42 18.68 -0.28 10.81
C ILE A 42 18.42 -0.31 9.31
N GLU A 43 18.56 -1.49 8.70
CA GLU A 43 18.15 -1.73 7.32
C GLU A 43 16.63 -1.86 7.24
N VAL A 44 16.01 -1.15 6.29
CA VAL A 44 14.55 -1.08 6.16
C VAL A 44 14.14 -1.42 4.73
N GLU A 45 13.17 -2.33 4.61
CA GLU A 45 12.39 -2.54 3.40
C GLU A 45 10.96 -2.01 3.60
N VAL A 46 10.54 -1.08 2.73
CA VAL A 46 9.18 -0.54 2.72
C VAL A 46 8.34 -1.30 1.70
N ILE A 47 7.27 -1.95 2.18
CA ILE A 47 6.33 -2.69 1.32
C ILE A 47 5.09 -1.83 1.09
N ILE A 48 4.80 -1.52 -0.18
CA ILE A 48 3.63 -0.74 -0.59
C ILE A 48 2.58 -1.71 -1.12
N PHE A 49 1.52 -1.91 -0.35
CA PHE A 49 0.38 -2.72 -0.79
C PHE A 49 -0.56 -1.94 -1.71
N PRO A 50 -1.15 -2.60 -2.71
CA PRO A 50 -2.21 -2.00 -3.50
C PRO A 50 -3.48 -1.92 -2.66
N VAL A 51 -4.44 -1.16 -3.14
CA VAL A 51 -5.84 -1.29 -2.73
C VAL A 51 -6.61 -2.14 -3.74
N ASN A 52 -7.82 -2.58 -3.40
CA ASN A 52 -8.63 -3.36 -4.33
C ASN A 52 -9.14 -2.43 -5.45
N GLY A 53 -8.63 -2.60 -6.66
CA GLY A 53 -8.95 -1.74 -7.81
C GLY A 53 -10.43 -1.72 -8.12
N LYS A 54 -11.06 -2.92 -8.21
CA LYS A 54 -12.50 -3.06 -8.46
C LYS A 54 -13.35 -2.33 -7.41
N TRP A 55 -12.93 -2.37 -6.15
CA TRP A 55 -13.62 -1.66 -5.07
C TRP A 55 -13.41 -0.15 -5.13
N ASN A 56 -12.18 0.30 -5.37
CA ASN A 56 -11.85 1.71 -5.41
C ASN A 56 -12.53 2.41 -6.59
N ASP A 57 -12.56 1.77 -7.76
CA ASP A 57 -13.31 2.23 -8.92
C ASP A 57 -14.81 2.36 -8.61
N TYR A 58 -15.39 1.41 -7.85
CA TYR A 58 -16.79 1.48 -7.43
C TYR A 58 -17.07 2.64 -6.46
N THR A 59 -16.16 2.87 -5.52
CA THR A 59 -16.29 3.97 -4.54
C THR A 59 -15.85 5.33 -5.10
N GLY A 60 -15.30 5.38 -6.32
CA GLY A 60 -14.91 6.60 -7.02
C GLY A 60 -13.49 7.11 -6.73
N VAL A 61 -12.66 6.37 -6.00
CA VAL A 61 -11.25 6.74 -5.81
C VAL A 61 -10.53 6.64 -7.15
N SER A 62 -9.88 7.71 -7.63
CA SER A 62 -9.26 7.69 -8.97
C SER A 62 -8.00 6.82 -8.99
N ARG A 63 -7.73 6.17 -10.13
CA ARG A 63 -6.53 5.37 -10.30
C ARG A 63 -5.27 6.24 -10.30
N GLU A 64 -5.36 7.42 -10.90
CA GLU A 64 -4.27 8.39 -10.95
C GLU A 64 -3.83 8.81 -9.55
N MET A 65 -4.77 9.09 -8.65
CA MET A 65 -4.46 9.45 -7.26
C MET A 65 -3.77 8.30 -6.52
N ARG A 66 -4.24 7.06 -6.71
CA ARG A 66 -3.61 5.88 -6.10
C ARG A 66 -2.18 5.68 -6.59
N GLU A 67 -1.96 5.75 -7.90
CA GLU A 67 -0.62 5.63 -8.49
C GLU A 67 0.32 6.74 -8.03
N GLU A 68 -0.16 7.98 -7.91
CA GLU A 68 0.61 9.11 -7.38
C GLU A 68 0.96 8.91 -5.90
N THR A 69 0.02 8.39 -5.10
CA THR A 69 0.25 8.02 -3.70
C THR A 69 1.36 6.98 -3.58
N TYR A 70 1.31 5.91 -4.36
CA TYR A 70 2.35 4.86 -4.36
C TYR A 70 3.72 5.43 -4.73
N LYS A 71 3.78 6.28 -5.75
CA LYS A 71 5.03 6.95 -6.16
C LYS A 71 5.57 7.86 -5.06
N LYS A 72 4.71 8.61 -4.35
CA LYS A 72 5.12 9.50 -3.26
C LYS A 72 5.74 8.70 -2.11
N ILE A 73 5.09 7.62 -1.67
CA ILE A 73 5.61 6.71 -0.63
C ILE A 73 6.96 6.10 -1.06
N GLU A 74 7.04 5.58 -2.29
CA GLU A 74 8.26 4.98 -2.83
C GLU A 74 9.42 5.98 -2.88
N ASN A 75 9.16 7.21 -3.31
CA ASN A 75 10.18 8.27 -3.36
C ASN A 75 10.69 8.64 -1.96
N ILE A 76 9.80 8.77 -0.97
CA ILE A 76 10.18 9.07 0.41
C ILE A 76 11.07 7.96 0.98
N ALA A 77 10.68 6.70 0.82
CA ALA A 77 11.45 5.55 1.26
C ALA A 77 12.86 5.52 0.64
N LYS A 78 12.94 5.67 -0.70
CA LYS A 78 14.22 5.69 -1.43
C LYS A 78 15.12 6.85 -1.02
N ASN A 79 14.56 8.05 -0.80
CA ASN A 79 15.32 9.22 -0.35
C ASN A 79 15.98 9.01 1.01
N HIS A 80 15.42 8.15 1.86
CA HIS A 80 15.98 7.80 3.16
C HIS A 80 16.91 6.57 3.10
N GLY A 81 17.09 5.96 1.93
CA GLY A 81 17.98 4.81 1.74
C GLY A 81 17.33 3.46 2.06
N ALA A 82 16.00 3.41 2.24
CA ALA A 82 15.27 2.15 2.36
C ALA A 82 15.10 1.47 1.00
N THR A 83 15.06 0.14 0.98
CA THR A 83 14.60 -0.63 -0.18
C THR A 83 13.08 -0.54 -0.27
N VAL A 84 12.52 -0.76 -1.47
CA VAL A 84 11.07 -0.66 -1.70
C VAL A 84 10.57 -1.84 -2.51
N LEU A 85 9.51 -2.47 -1.99
CA LEU A 85 8.73 -3.48 -2.68
C LEU A 85 7.33 -2.91 -2.98
N ASN A 86 7.12 -2.49 -4.23
CA ASN A 86 5.89 -1.82 -4.64
C ASN A 86 4.94 -2.78 -5.38
N TYR A 87 3.82 -3.12 -4.75
CA TYR A 87 2.77 -3.96 -5.32
C TYR A 87 1.59 -3.16 -5.90
N GLY A 88 1.73 -1.84 -6.10
CA GLY A 88 0.68 -0.99 -6.66
C GLY A 88 0.17 -1.43 -8.04
N ASN A 89 0.92 -2.24 -8.79
CA ASN A 89 0.47 -2.83 -10.06
C ASN A 89 -0.46 -4.05 -9.89
N LYS A 90 -0.72 -4.50 -8.66
CA LYS A 90 -1.48 -5.72 -8.33
C LYS A 90 -2.95 -5.46 -7.94
N GLU A 91 -3.45 -4.23 -8.06
CA GLU A 91 -4.80 -3.83 -7.61
C GLU A 91 -5.95 -4.70 -8.15
N TYR A 92 -5.80 -5.25 -9.36
CA TYR A 92 -6.83 -6.02 -10.05
C TYR A 92 -6.52 -7.53 -10.09
N GLU A 93 -5.45 -7.96 -9.44
CA GLU A 93 -5.05 -9.36 -9.42
C GLU A 93 -5.92 -10.15 -8.44
N ASP A 94 -6.62 -11.16 -8.95
CA ASP A 94 -7.52 -11.96 -8.13
C ASP A 94 -6.73 -12.65 -6.99
N TYR A 95 -7.32 -12.61 -5.80
CA TYR A 95 -6.80 -13.16 -4.53
C TYR A 95 -5.53 -12.48 -3.98
N PHE A 96 -5.02 -11.42 -4.62
CA PHE A 96 -3.90 -10.65 -4.07
C PHE A 96 -4.31 -9.93 -2.79
N LEU A 97 -5.55 -9.41 -2.74
CA LEU A 97 -6.18 -8.84 -1.56
C LEU A 97 -7.31 -9.75 -1.06
N PHE A 98 -7.47 -9.83 0.25
CA PHE A 98 -8.54 -10.56 0.93
C PHE A 98 -9.86 -9.77 0.92
N ASP A 99 -9.76 -8.45 1.09
CA ASP A 99 -10.90 -7.55 1.12
C ASP A 99 -10.63 -6.27 0.30
N VAL A 100 -11.13 -5.13 0.76
CA VAL A 100 -11.01 -3.83 0.08
C VAL A 100 -9.59 -3.25 0.14
N MET A 101 -8.77 -3.68 1.11
CA MET A 101 -7.42 -3.13 1.32
C MET A 101 -6.41 -4.09 1.95
N HIS A 102 -6.83 -5.18 2.61
CA HIS A 102 -5.89 -6.10 3.28
C HIS A 102 -5.40 -7.19 2.33
N VAL A 103 -4.13 -7.55 2.46
CA VAL A 103 -3.44 -8.58 1.68
C VAL A 103 -4.09 -9.96 1.89
N GLY A 104 -4.32 -10.65 0.79
CA GLY A 104 -4.90 -11.99 0.74
C GLY A 104 -3.83 -13.07 0.63
N VAL A 105 -4.27 -14.33 0.52
CA VAL A 105 -3.39 -15.50 0.53
C VAL A 105 -2.32 -15.41 -0.55
N LYS A 106 -2.69 -15.02 -1.77
CA LYS A 106 -1.74 -14.91 -2.88
C LYS A 106 -0.74 -13.78 -2.66
N GLY A 107 -1.20 -12.62 -2.17
CA GLY A 107 -0.33 -11.49 -1.85
C GLY A 107 0.67 -11.86 -0.75
N TRP A 108 0.23 -12.53 0.31
CA TRP A 108 1.11 -13.00 1.39
C TRP A 108 2.16 -13.99 0.91
N MET A 109 1.81 -14.91 -0.01
CA MET A 109 2.78 -15.83 -0.61
C MET A 109 3.87 -15.12 -1.43
N GLU A 110 3.57 -13.96 -2.04
CA GLU A 110 4.58 -13.16 -2.74
C GLU A 110 5.43 -12.37 -1.76
N VAL A 111 4.80 -11.71 -0.78
CA VAL A 111 5.47 -10.93 0.28
C VAL A 111 6.43 -11.79 1.08
N GLU A 112 6.01 -12.98 1.49
CA GLU A 112 6.83 -13.90 2.29
C GLU A 112 8.12 -14.28 1.56
N LYS A 113 8.07 -14.46 0.23
CA LYS A 113 9.26 -14.77 -0.56
C LYS A 113 10.24 -13.61 -0.61
N GLU A 114 9.76 -12.38 -0.74
CA GLU A 114 10.62 -11.19 -0.75
C GLU A 114 11.19 -10.92 0.65
N LEU A 115 10.37 -11.02 1.69
CA LEU A 115 10.83 -10.91 3.09
C LEU A 115 11.89 -11.97 3.42
N TYR A 116 11.70 -13.21 2.93
CA TYR A 116 12.70 -14.25 3.12
C TYR A 116 14.02 -13.93 2.40
N LYS A 117 13.98 -13.34 1.20
CA LYS A 117 15.20 -12.87 0.52
C LYS A 117 15.85 -11.75 1.31
N PHE A 118 15.10 -10.70 1.65
CA PHE A 118 15.60 -9.56 2.42
C PHE A 118 16.26 -10.00 3.73
N ALA A 119 15.65 -10.92 4.46
CA ALA A 119 16.19 -11.44 5.72
C ALA A 119 17.44 -12.35 5.55
N ASN A 120 17.65 -12.93 4.37
CA ASN A 120 18.75 -13.87 4.10
C ASN A 120 19.78 -13.33 3.09
N GLU A 121 19.58 -12.13 2.55
CA GLU A 121 20.58 -11.40 1.79
C GLU A 121 21.72 -11.07 2.75
N THR A 122 22.74 -11.94 2.71
CA THR A 122 23.93 -11.82 3.54
C THR A 122 24.79 -10.72 2.93
N ASN A 123 24.97 -9.60 3.64
CA ASN A 123 26.12 -8.72 3.41
C ASN A 123 27.42 -9.43 3.81
#